data_AF-A0A497TB90-F1
#
_entry.id   AF-A0A497TB90-F1
#
_cell.length_a   1.000
_cell.length_b   1.000
_cell.length_c   1.000
_cell.angle_alpha   90.00
_cell.angle_beta   90.00
_cell.angle_gamma   90.00
#
_symmetry.space_group_name_H-M   'P 1'
#
loop_
_entity.id
_entity.type
_entity.pdbx_description
1 polymer ?
#
loop_
_entity_poly.entity_id
_entity_poly.type
_entity_poly.pdbx_seq_one_letter_code
_entity_poly.pdbx_strand_id
1 'polypeptide(L)'
;MKRFLFLFILLLPVTHAYTCAVYFTGVGCPHCAKTDPFIFSQVLKKHPDLVIIEYEIYQQQENSVFLMQYADRYGTGLGIPLIIFSNKSIIGDIPILENLEKTLEEVNGSPCPLLDGQVPFEEVEDLPGSPKIWAGDRVLIRTGEKPLGNYKELLFSDLSQLTATEIDPQPVPISGSWITFDHAVQLDGWVLEWRQAGKQTVKNCDQGIQAQSYLILGLVIAFLFILLSYLLRKKKIKNQKMKK
;
A
#
# COMPACT_ATOMS: atom_id res chain seq x y z
N MET A 1 42.63 -42.94 -16.89
CA MET A 1 41.41 -42.76 -16.07
C MET A 1 41.41 -41.35 -15.48
N LYS A 2 40.62 -40.43 -16.05
CA LYS A 2 40.55 -39.04 -15.58
C LYS A 2 39.64 -39.01 -14.34
N ARG A 3 40.22 -38.74 -13.17
CA ARG A 3 39.50 -38.53 -11.92
C ARG A 3 38.63 -37.27 -12.07
N PHE A 4 37.33 -37.46 -12.21
CA PHE A 4 36.35 -36.37 -12.18
C PHE A 4 36.19 -35.98 -10.70
N LEU A 5 36.88 -34.90 -10.29
CA LEU A 5 36.72 -34.31 -8.96
C LEU A 5 35.32 -33.66 -8.94
N PHE A 6 34.33 -34.37 -8.41
CA PHE A 6 33.00 -33.83 -8.18
C PHE A 6 33.10 -32.76 -7.08
N LEU A 7 33.16 -31.50 -7.48
CA LEU A 7 33.08 -30.35 -6.58
C LEU A 7 31.64 -30.33 -6.01
N PHE A 8 31.45 -30.91 -4.83
CA PHE A 8 30.21 -30.83 -4.08
C PHE A 8 30.07 -29.38 -3.60
N ILE A 9 29.45 -28.53 -4.41
CA ILE A 9 29.08 -27.17 -4.05
C ILE A 9 28.09 -27.30 -2.89
N LEU A 10 28.54 -26.94 -1.69
CA LEU A 10 27.73 -26.90 -0.49
C LEU A 10 26.64 -25.84 -0.71
N LEU A 11 25.44 -26.26 -1.09
CA LEU A 11 24.25 -25.40 -1.11
C LEU A 11 23.91 -25.06 0.35
N LEU A 12 24.55 -24.05 0.90
CA LEU A 12 24.08 -23.44 2.13
C LEU A 12 22.65 -22.95 1.86
N PRO A 13 21.65 -23.34 2.68
CA PRO A 13 20.34 -22.75 2.56
C PRO A 13 20.52 -21.24 2.77
N VAL A 14 20.24 -20.46 1.73
CA VAL A 14 20.14 -19.02 1.86
C VAL A 14 18.90 -18.79 2.72
N THR A 15 19.11 -18.61 4.03
CA THR A 15 18.07 -18.13 4.92
C THR A 15 17.74 -16.71 4.46
N HIS A 16 16.67 -16.56 3.69
CA HIS A 16 16.14 -15.25 3.33
C HIS A 16 15.66 -14.58 4.61
N ALA A 17 16.42 -13.61 5.10
CA ALA A 17 16.03 -12.84 6.27
C ALA A 17 14.98 -11.82 5.83
N TYR A 18 13.77 -11.92 6.35
CA TYR A 18 12.77 -10.88 6.17
C TYR A 18 13.22 -9.60 6.88
N THR A 19 12.83 -8.46 6.31
CA THR A 19 12.96 -7.17 6.97
C THR A 19 11.59 -6.77 7.50
N CYS A 20 11.42 -6.69 8.81
CA CYS A 20 10.14 -6.37 9.42
C CYS A 20 10.17 -4.98 10.06
N ALA A 21 9.12 -4.20 9.84
CA ALA A 21 8.95 -2.88 10.43
C ALA A 21 7.52 -2.69 10.94
N VAL A 22 7.37 -1.87 11.99
CA VAL A 22 6.07 -1.38 12.45
C VAL A 22 5.88 0.03 11.92
N TYR A 23 4.71 0.32 11.35
CA TYR A 23 4.39 1.60 10.75
C TYR A 23 3.11 2.18 11.35
N PHE A 24 3.20 3.37 11.94
CA PHE A 24 2.05 4.11 12.44
C PHE A 24 1.66 5.21 11.45
N THR A 25 0.38 5.22 11.08
CA THR A 25 -0.20 6.18 10.13
C THR A 25 -1.62 6.58 10.54
N GLY A 26 -2.24 7.49 9.80
CA GLY A 26 -3.60 7.93 10.02
C GLY A 26 -4.28 8.32 8.70
N VAL A 27 -5.37 7.64 8.33
CA VAL A 27 -6.09 7.94 7.10
C VAL A 27 -6.76 9.31 7.23
N GLY A 28 -6.29 10.27 6.43
CA GLY A 28 -6.68 11.68 6.51
C GLY A 28 -5.59 12.59 7.11
N CYS A 29 -4.45 12.04 7.57
CA CYS A 29 -3.30 12.82 8.00
C CYS A 29 -2.52 13.36 6.77
N PRO A 30 -2.33 14.69 6.61
CA PRO A 30 -1.66 15.28 5.44
C PRO A 30 -0.21 14.86 5.25
N HIS A 31 0.53 14.60 6.35
CA HIS A 31 1.91 14.10 6.27
C HIS A 31 1.95 12.62 5.89
N CYS A 32 1.03 11.80 6.43
CA CYS A 32 0.90 10.39 6.06
C CYS A 32 0.49 10.23 4.60
N ALA A 33 -0.31 11.16 4.06
CA ALA A 33 -0.76 11.12 2.67
C ALA A 33 0.38 11.19 1.64
N LYS A 34 1.57 11.62 2.05
CA LYS A 34 2.78 11.62 1.21
C LYS A 34 3.56 10.31 1.32
N THR A 35 3.53 9.67 2.48
CA THR A 35 4.34 8.48 2.80
C THR A 35 3.61 7.17 2.53
N ASP A 36 2.30 7.09 2.81
CA ASP A 36 1.55 5.85 2.62
C ASP A 36 1.60 5.35 1.15
N PRO A 37 1.34 6.19 0.13
CA PRO A 37 1.43 5.72 -1.25
C PRO A 37 2.86 5.32 -1.64
N PHE A 38 3.87 6.00 -1.09
CA PHE A 38 5.28 5.66 -1.30
C PHE A 38 5.61 4.28 -0.70
N ILE A 39 5.27 4.05 0.56
CA ILE A 39 5.54 2.79 1.26
C ILE A 39 4.78 1.63 0.58
N PHE A 40 3.46 1.76 0.45
CA PHE A 40 2.61 0.63 0.07
C PHE A 40 2.60 0.33 -1.44
N SER A 41 2.91 1.31 -2.29
CA SER A 41 2.89 1.11 -3.75
C SER A 41 4.28 1.04 -4.40
N GLN A 42 5.31 1.57 -3.74
CA GLN A 42 6.67 1.63 -4.31
C GLN A 42 7.67 0.81 -3.50
N VAL A 43 7.79 1.07 -2.19
CA VAL A 43 8.82 0.44 -1.35
C VAL A 43 8.56 -1.07 -1.21
N LEU A 44 7.34 -1.48 -0.86
CA LEU A 44 6.99 -2.92 -0.77
C LEU A 44 7.22 -3.69 -2.08
N LYS A 45 7.10 -3.02 -3.23
CA LYS A 45 7.36 -3.63 -4.54
C LYS A 45 8.85 -3.85 -4.79
N LYS A 46 9.69 -2.91 -4.34
CA LYS A 46 11.15 -2.97 -4.53
C LYS A 46 11.82 -3.91 -3.53
N HIS A 47 11.23 -4.07 -2.35
CA HIS A 47 11.73 -4.91 -1.27
C HIS A 47 10.75 -6.07 -1.00
N PRO A 48 10.81 -7.16 -1.79
CA PRO A 48 9.84 -8.26 -1.71
C PRO A 48 9.93 -9.07 -0.41
N ASP A 49 10.98 -8.87 0.38
CA ASP A 49 11.20 -9.44 1.72
C ASP A 49 10.79 -8.49 2.86
N LEU A 50 10.32 -7.28 2.53
CA LEU A 50 9.84 -6.30 3.51
C LEU A 50 8.42 -6.65 3.97
N VAL A 51 8.26 -6.73 5.29
CA VAL A 51 6.98 -6.84 5.98
C VAL A 51 6.73 -5.55 6.74
N ILE A 52 5.56 -4.93 6.51
CA ILE A 52 5.10 -3.77 7.26
C ILE A 52 3.89 -4.16 8.10
N ILE A 53 4.03 -4.08 9.42
CA ILE A 53 2.92 -4.16 10.37
C ILE A 53 2.39 -2.73 10.56
N GLU A 54 1.30 -2.41 9.89
CA GLU A 54 0.65 -1.10 9.93
C GLU A 54 -0.37 -1.01 11.06
N TYR A 55 -0.21 0.04 11.88
CA TYR A 55 -1.22 0.52 12.81
C TYR A 55 -1.75 1.88 12.34
N GLU A 56 -2.95 1.86 11.76
CA GLU A 56 -3.71 3.07 11.47
C GLU A 56 -4.39 3.52 12.77
N ILE A 57 -4.30 4.80 13.16
CA ILE A 57 -4.77 5.24 14.48
C ILE A 57 -5.94 6.24 14.47
N TYR A 58 -6.39 6.72 13.31
CA TYR A 58 -7.51 7.68 13.24
C TYR A 58 -8.86 6.98 13.09
N GLN A 59 -8.94 5.97 12.23
CA GLN A 59 -10.14 5.18 12.01
C GLN A 59 -10.18 3.94 12.91
N GLN A 60 -9.02 3.33 13.20
CA GLN A 60 -8.87 2.27 14.18
C GLN A 60 -8.34 2.83 15.50
N GLN A 61 -9.19 3.54 16.24
CA GLN A 61 -8.80 4.28 17.45
C GLN A 61 -8.17 3.39 18.53
N GLU A 62 -8.54 2.12 18.61
CA GLU A 62 -7.93 1.14 19.51
C GLU A 62 -6.42 0.98 19.29
N ASN A 63 -5.90 1.28 18.09
CA ASN A 63 -4.48 1.20 17.80
C ASN A 63 -3.67 2.35 18.42
N SER A 64 -4.32 3.45 18.81
CA SER A 64 -3.65 4.66 19.31
C SER A 64 -2.85 4.40 20.60
N VAL A 65 -3.28 3.46 21.45
CA VAL A 65 -2.55 3.08 22.66
C VAL A 65 -1.21 2.42 22.33
N PHE A 66 -1.13 1.68 21.21
CA PHE A 66 0.11 1.02 20.82
C PHE A 66 1.14 2.01 20.32
N LEU A 67 0.76 3.15 19.72
CA LEU A 67 1.73 4.20 19.38
C LEU A 67 2.50 4.66 20.62
N MET A 68 1.82 4.83 21.76
CA MET A 68 2.46 5.20 23.01
C MET A 68 3.39 4.10 23.54
N GLN A 69 2.94 2.85 23.53
CA GLN A 69 3.73 1.72 24.02
C GLN A 69 4.98 1.47 23.16
N TYR A 70 4.84 1.59 21.83
CA TYR A 70 5.95 1.51 20.90
C TYR A 70 6.92 2.69 21.08
N ALA A 71 6.41 3.91 21.28
CA ALA A 71 7.24 5.07 21.52
C ALA A 71 8.07 4.96 22.80
N ASP A 72 7.46 4.47 23.89
CA ASP A 72 8.16 4.20 25.14
C ASP A 72 9.26 3.14 24.95
N ARG A 73 8.92 2.02 24.30
CA ARG A 73 9.84 0.90 24.10
C ARG A 73 11.03 1.23 23.19
N TYR A 74 10.78 1.93 22.08
CA TYR A 74 11.78 2.20 21.05
C TYR A 74 12.37 3.62 21.15
N GLY A 75 11.99 4.40 22.17
CA GLY A 75 12.49 5.75 22.38
C GLY A 75 12.12 6.72 21.27
N THR A 76 10.94 6.56 20.68
CA THR A 76 10.46 7.39 19.56
C THR A 76 9.55 8.51 20.07
N GLY A 77 9.21 9.45 19.17
CA GLY A 77 8.11 10.38 19.42
C GLY A 77 6.74 9.74 19.15
N LEU A 78 5.67 10.49 19.47
CA LEU A 78 4.27 10.13 19.20
C LEU A 78 3.74 10.73 17.88
N GLY A 79 4.61 11.28 17.04
CA GLY A 79 4.19 11.85 15.75
C GLY A 79 4.05 10.77 14.68
N ILE A 80 3.11 10.96 13.75
CA ILE A 80 2.94 10.12 12.55
C ILE A 80 3.16 10.97 11.28
N PRO A 81 3.64 10.39 10.17
CA PRO A 81 3.98 8.98 9.96
C PRO A 81 5.24 8.56 10.75
N LEU A 82 5.26 7.34 11.28
CA LEU A 82 6.38 6.79 12.04
C LEU A 82 6.63 5.35 11.62
N ILE A 83 7.85 5.03 11.19
CA ILE A 83 8.29 3.66 10.90
C ILE A 83 9.40 3.25 11.88
N ILE A 84 9.26 2.06 12.47
CA ILE A 84 10.14 1.52 13.49
C ILE A 84 10.71 0.19 12.98
N PHE A 85 12.02 0.08 13.03
CA PHE A 85 12.80 -1.14 12.86
C PHE A 85 13.42 -1.52 14.22
N SER A 86 14.04 -2.69 14.31
CA SER A 86 14.62 -3.20 15.56
C SER A 86 15.60 -2.24 16.28
N ASN A 87 16.40 -1.47 15.56
CA ASN A 87 17.41 -0.57 16.14
C ASN A 87 17.36 0.86 15.58
N LYS A 88 16.37 1.17 14.74
CA LYS A 88 16.23 2.46 14.06
C LYS A 88 14.76 2.81 13.92
N SER A 89 14.44 4.10 13.94
CA SER A 89 13.11 4.61 13.63
C SER A 89 13.22 5.88 12.80
N ILE A 90 12.24 6.11 11.94
CA ILE A 90 12.14 7.34 11.13
C ILE A 90 10.75 7.93 11.36
N ILE A 91 10.70 9.21 11.71
CA ILE A 91 9.48 9.94 12.02
C ILE A 91 9.33 11.15 11.10
N GLY A 92 8.12 11.39 10.61
CA GLY A 92 7.78 12.49 9.71
C GLY A 92 7.84 12.11 8.24
N ASP A 93 7.15 12.89 7.40
CA ASP A 93 7.03 12.63 5.97
C ASP A 93 8.35 12.79 5.22
N ILE A 94 9.01 13.94 5.36
CA ILE A 94 10.29 14.23 4.67
C ILE A 94 11.37 13.19 5.05
N PRO A 95 11.64 12.91 6.34
CA PRO A 95 12.66 11.93 6.69
C PRO A 95 12.37 10.53 6.14
N ILE A 96 11.12 10.08 6.13
CA ILE A 96 10.73 8.78 5.56
C ILE A 96 10.97 8.75 4.05
N LEU A 97 10.50 9.78 3.32
CA LEU A 97 10.65 9.86 1.87
C LEU A 97 12.12 9.88 1.42
N GLU A 98 13.00 10.52 2.20
CA GLU A 98 14.42 10.66 1.85
C GLU A 98 15.28 9.48 2.29
N ASN A 99 14.95 8.82 3.41
CA ASN A 99 15.89 7.91 4.08
C ASN A 99 15.41 6.45 4.18
N LEU A 100 14.15 6.13 3.85
CA LEU A 100 13.62 4.78 4.03
C LEU A 100 14.35 3.74 3.18
N GLU A 101 14.52 3.95 1.87
CA GLU A 101 15.22 2.97 1.01
C GLU A 101 16.66 2.73 1.47
N LYS A 102 17.39 3.80 1.78
CA LYS A 102 18.75 3.70 2.35
C LYS A 102 18.75 2.92 3.68
N THR A 103 17.76 3.16 4.54
CA THR A 103 17.66 2.44 5.81
C THR A 103 17.41 0.96 5.60
N LEU A 104 16.59 0.58 4.62
CA LEU A 104 16.33 -0.82 4.26
C LEU A 104 17.60 -1.52 3.75
N GLU A 105 18.39 -0.84 2.93
CA GLU A 105 19.70 -1.33 2.47
C GLU A 105 20.69 -1.51 3.64
N GLU A 106 20.68 -0.60 4.61
CA GLU A 106 21.57 -0.65 5.76
C GLU A 106 21.19 -1.76 6.77
N VAL A 107 19.91 -2.06 6.95
CA VAL A 107 19.49 -3.09 7.92
C VAL A 107 19.65 -4.51 7.37
N ASN A 108 19.46 -4.73 6.06
CA ASN A 108 19.66 -6.02 5.38
C ASN A 108 19.14 -7.24 6.17
N GLY A 109 17.83 -7.27 6.43
CA GLY A 109 17.18 -8.20 7.35
C GLY A 109 17.00 -7.59 8.74
N SER A 110 15.77 -7.57 9.25
CA SER A 110 15.47 -7.00 10.57
C SER A 110 14.35 -7.79 11.23
N PRO A 111 14.54 -8.28 12.47
CA PRO A 111 13.46 -8.91 13.20
C PRO A 111 12.32 -7.91 13.43
N CYS A 112 11.11 -8.44 13.61
CA CYS A 112 9.95 -7.61 13.91
C CYS A 112 10.13 -6.91 15.24
N PRO A 113 10.06 -5.57 15.28
CA PRO A 113 10.08 -4.84 16.52
C PRO A 113 8.71 -5.00 17.18
N LEU A 114 8.55 -5.96 18.11
CA LEU A 114 7.30 -6.16 18.86
C LEU A 114 7.41 -5.59 20.27
N LEU A 115 6.27 -5.43 20.95
CA LEU A 115 6.23 -4.88 22.31
C LEU A 115 6.87 -5.78 23.36
N ASP A 116 6.80 -7.09 23.17
CA ASP A 116 7.35 -8.12 24.05
C ASP A 116 8.79 -8.53 23.68
N GLY A 117 9.20 -8.34 22.43
CA GLY A 117 10.51 -8.79 21.96
C GLY A 117 10.88 -8.29 20.57
N GLN A 118 12.07 -8.66 20.13
CA GLN A 118 12.39 -8.66 18.70
C GLN A 118 12.44 -10.12 18.28
N VAL A 119 11.58 -10.49 17.33
CA VAL A 119 11.47 -11.88 16.85
C VAL A 119 11.62 -11.92 15.33
N PRO A 120 12.20 -12.99 14.75
CA PRO A 120 12.11 -13.23 13.32
C PRO A 120 10.64 -13.18 12.87
N PHE A 121 10.37 -12.72 11.64
CA PHE A 121 9.00 -12.59 11.15
C PHE A 121 8.24 -13.92 11.19
N GLU A 122 8.94 -15.03 10.98
CA GLU A 122 8.40 -16.38 11.07
C GLU A 122 7.88 -16.79 12.45
N GLU A 123 8.34 -16.12 13.50
CA GLU A 123 8.01 -16.41 14.90
C GLU A 123 6.95 -15.44 15.43
N VAL A 124 6.40 -14.56 14.59
CA VAL A 124 5.30 -13.66 14.98
C VAL A 124 4.01 -14.46 15.12
N GLU A 125 3.55 -14.65 16.35
CA GLU A 125 2.32 -15.42 16.64
C GLU A 125 1.07 -14.53 16.77
N ASP A 126 1.20 -13.42 17.48
CA ASP A 126 0.11 -12.47 17.74
C ASP A 126 0.61 -11.03 17.69
N LEU A 127 -0.29 -10.12 17.36
CA LEU A 127 -0.07 -8.69 17.31
C LEU A 127 -1.25 -8.02 18.02
N PRO A 128 -1.04 -7.03 18.90
CA PRO A 128 -2.15 -6.42 19.61
C PRO A 128 -2.98 -5.49 18.70
N GLY A 129 -4.21 -5.15 19.08
CA GLY A 129 -5.05 -4.20 18.34
C GLY A 129 -5.57 -4.72 17.00
N SER A 130 -5.74 -3.82 16.04
CA SER A 130 -6.20 -4.12 14.67
C SER A 130 -5.16 -3.73 13.62
N PRO A 131 -4.03 -4.47 13.52
CA PRO A 131 -3.02 -4.22 12.52
C PRO A 131 -3.45 -4.66 11.13
N LYS A 132 -2.80 -4.08 10.12
CA LYS A 132 -2.72 -4.64 8.76
C LYS A 132 -1.29 -5.08 8.50
N ILE A 133 -1.08 -6.26 7.94
CA ILE A 133 0.26 -6.78 7.65
C ILE A 133 0.45 -6.81 6.14
N TRP A 134 1.38 -6.02 5.64
CA TRP A 134 1.64 -5.86 4.22
C TRP A 134 2.95 -6.53 3.82
N ALA A 135 2.95 -7.20 2.69
CA ALA A 135 4.15 -7.73 2.06
C ALA A 135 3.97 -7.81 0.55
N GLY A 136 4.85 -7.15 -0.20
CA GLY A 136 4.78 -7.09 -1.66
C GLY A 136 3.41 -6.68 -2.19
N ASP A 137 2.71 -7.63 -2.81
CA ASP A 137 1.41 -7.43 -3.46
C ASP A 137 0.22 -7.95 -2.63
N ARG A 138 0.43 -8.24 -1.33
CA ARG A 138 -0.57 -8.80 -0.42
C ARG A 138 -0.75 -7.97 0.84
N VAL A 139 -1.95 -8.07 1.42
CA VAL A 139 -2.25 -7.53 2.75
C VAL A 139 -3.13 -8.50 3.54
N LEU A 140 -2.79 -8.68 4.82
CA LEU A 140 -3.66 -9.30 5.82
C LEU A 140 -4.27 -8.20 6.68
N ILE A 141 -5.59 -8.23 6.83
CA ILE A 141 -6.37 -7.22 7.57
C ILE A 141 -7.07 -7.91 8.72
N ARG A 142 -6.77 -7.51 9.95
CA ARG A 142 -7.48 -8.05 11.11
C ARG A 142 -8.93 -7.54 11.11
N THR A 143 -9.87 -8.46 11.26
CA THR A 143 -11.32 -8.18 11.37
C THR A 143 -11.95 -8.73 12.65
N GLY A 144 -11.22 -9.55 13.41
CA GLY A 144 -11.64 -10.10 14.70
C GLY A 144 -10.49 -10.33 15.67
N GLU A 145 -10.79 -10.80 16.87
CA GLU A 145 -9.81 -10.88 17.96
C GLU A 145 -8.82 -12.05 17.87
N LYS A 146 -9.10 -13.05 17.03
CA LYS A 146 -8.28 -14.27 17.01
C LYS A 146 -6.93 -14.06 16.30
N PRO A 147 -5.80 -14.45 16.92
CA PRO A 147 -4.50 -14.48 16.24
C PRO A 147 -4.50 -15.53 15.12
N LEU A 148 -3.79 -15.26 14.04
CA LEU A 148 -3.74 -16.16 12.88
C LEU A 148 -2.48 -17.06 12.92
N GLY A 149 -1.34 -16.54 13.40
CA GLY A 149 -0.07 -17.25 13.60
C GLY A 149 0.70 -17.68 12.34
N ASN A 150 0.04 -17.96 11.21
CA ASN A 150 0.68 -18.43 9.97
C ASN A 150 0.89 -17.32 8.92
N TYR A 151 1.23 -16.10 9.37
CA TYR A 151 1.36 -14.92 8.52
C TYR A 151 2.31 -15.13 7.33
N LYS A 152 3.44 -15.81 7.54
CA LYS A 152 4.43 -16.12 6.48
C LYS A 152 3.83 -16.91 5.33
N GLU A 153 3.06 -17.95 5.65
CA GLU A 153 2.45 -18.82 4.64
C GLU A 153 1.52 -18.01 3.74
N LEU A 154 0.65 -17.20 4.35
CA LEU A 154 -0.34 -16.39 3.65
C LEU A 154 0.27 -15.23 2.85
N LEU A 155 1.36 -14.63 3.33
CA LEU A 155 1.98 -13.49 2.66
C LEU A 155 3.00 -13.87 1.58
N PHE A 156 3.67 -15.03 1.71
CA PHE A 156 4.80 -15.37 0.85
C PHE A 156 4.69 -16.70 0.09
N SER A 157 3.74 -17.58 0.44
CA SER A 157 3.62 -18.89 -0.21
C SER A 157 2.63 -18.86 -1.38
N ASP A 158 2.62 -19.94 -2.18
CA ASP A 158 1.59 -20.16 -3.18
C ASP A 158 0.23 -20.38 -2.50
N LEU A 159 -0.79 -19.64 -2.95
CA LEU A 159 -2.14 -19.69 -2.41
C LEU A 159 -3.05 -20.66 -3.18
N SER A 160 -2.54 -21.36 -4.20
CA SER A 160 -3.33 -22.28 -5.03
C SER A 160 -4.03 -23.41 -4.25
N GLN A 161 -3.49 -23.76 -3.07
CA GLN A 161 -4.05 -24.79 -2.18
C GLN A 161 -4.79 -24.19 -0.96
N LEU A 162 -4.88 -22.86 -0.84
CA LEU A 162 -5.54 -22.21 0.27
C LEU A 162 -7.04 -22.51 0.24
N THR A 163 -7.54 -23.17 1.28
CA THR A 163 -8.98 -23.43 1.45
C THR A 163 -9.58 -22.36 2.36
N ALA A 164 -10.20 -21.35 1.77
CA ALA A 164 -10.83 -20.24 2.48
C ALA A 164 -12.09 -19.77 1.73
N THR A 165 -12.93 -18.95 2.38
CA THR A 165 -14.14 -18.42 1.75
C THR A 165 -13.75 -17.23 0.87
N GLU A 166 -13.93 -17.34 -0.45
CA GLU A 166 -13.71 -16.22 -1.37
C GLU A 166 -14.74 -15.11 -1.14
N ILE A 167 -14.29 -13.87 -1.17
CA ILE A 167 -15.11 -12.66 -1.02
C ILE A 167 -14.70 -11.61 -2.03
N ASP A 168 -15.54 -10.60 -2.26
CA ASP A 168 -15.19 -9.48 -3.13
C ASP A 168 -14.14 -8.57 -2.45
N PRO A 169 -12.99 -8.28 -3.10
CA PRO A 169 -11.95 -7.44 -2.53
C PRO A 169 -12.45 -6.02 -2.29
N GLN A 170 -12.12 -5.44 -1.14
CA GLN A 170 -12.51 -4.08 -0.78
C GLN A 170 -11.30 -3.15 -0.88
N PRO A 171 -11.45 -1.93 -1.46
CA PRO A 171 -10.35 -0.97 -1.48
C PRO A 171 -9.83 -0.69 -0.06
N VAL A 172 -8.55 -0.95 0.17
CA VAL A 172 -7.93 -0.74 1.48
C VAL A 172 -7.53 0.73 1.60
N PRO A 173 -8.13 1.49 2.53
CA PRO A 173 -7.84 2.90 2.68
C PRO A 173 -6.41 3.10 3.19
N ILE A 174 -5.72 4.05 2.57
CA ILE A 174 -4.47 4.62 3.07
C ILE A 174 -4.61 6.14 3.10
N SER A 175 -3.76 6.87 3.82
CA SER A 175 -3.86 8.32 3.78
C SER A 175 -3.60 8.84 2.36
N GLY A 176 -4.50 9.67 1.85
CA GLY A 176 -4.42 10.26 0.51
C GLY A 176 -4.81 9.35 -0.66
N SER A 177 -5.12 8.06 -0.45
CA SER A 177 -5.47 7.13 -1.54
C SER A 177 -6.14 5.83 -1.04
N TRP A 178 -6.21 4.83 -1.92
CA TRP A 178 -6.73 3.50 -1.66
C TRP A 178 -5.90 2.50 -2.46
N ILE A 179 -5.60 1.34 -1.87
CA ILE A 179 -4.99 0.21 -2.58
C ILE A 179 -6.09 -0.78 -2.94
N THR A 180 -6.14 -1.20 -4.21
CA THR A 180 -7.10 -2.19 -4.68
C THR A 180 -6.43 -3.50 -5.01
N PHE A 181 -7.13 -4.60 -4.74
CA PHE A 181 -6.67 -5.96 -4.98
C PHE A 181 -7.58 -6.67 -5.98
N ASP A 182 -7.08 -7.75 -6.57
CA ASP A 182 -7.84 -8.55 -7.56
C ASP A 182 -8.58 -9.71 -6.90
N HIS A 183 -8.11 -10.16 -5.74
CA HIS A 183 -8.64 -11.31 -5.02
C HIS A 183 -8.71 -11.03 -3.53
N ALA A 184 -9.70 -11.62 -2.86
CA ALA A 184 -9.81 -11.61 -1.41
C ALA A 184 -10.42 -12.91 -0.87
N VAL A 185 -9.97 -13.32 0.31
CA VAL A 185 -10.56 -14.43 1.06
C VAL A 185 -10.78 -14.05 2.52
N GLN A 186 -11.89 -14.51 3.07
CA GLN A 186 -12.19 -14.46 4.50
C GLN A 186 -11.54 -15.65 5.21
N LEU A 187 -10.78 -15.34 6.25
CA LEU A 187 -10.18 -16.25 7.21
C LEU A 187 -10.83 -16.00 8.58
N ASP A 188 -10.56 -16.86 9.56
CA ASP A 188 -11.10 -16.72 10.91
C ASP A 188 -10.55 -15.46 11.60
N GLY A 189 -11.33 -14.38 11.61
CA GLY A 189 -10.95 -13.08 12.16
C GLY A 189 -10.01 -12.23 11.28
N TRP A 190 -9.79 -12.63 10.02
CA TRP A 190 -8.87 -11.94 9.11
C TRP A 190 -9.38 -11.94 7.67
N VAL A 191 -8.97 -10.94 6.89
CA VAL A 191 -9.13 -10.91 5.44
C VAL A 191 -7.76 -10.88 4.79
N LEU A 192 -7.52 -11.75 3.81
CA LEU A 192 -6.35 -11.71 2.95
C LEU A 192 -6.75 -11.16 1.60
N GLU A 193 -6.11 -10.07 1.15
CA GLU A 193 -6.26 -9.54 -0.21
C GLU A 193 -4.93 -9.55 -0.97
N TRP A 194 -4.96 -9.84 -2.26
CA TRP A 194 -3.75 -9.83 -3.11
C TRP A 194 -4.01 -9.42 -4.56
N ARG A 195 -2.98 -8.86 -5.19
CA ARG A 195 -3.00 -8.50 -6.61
C ARG A 195 -2.60 -9.68 -7.49
N GLN A 196 -3.19 -9.76 -8.67
CA GLN A 196 -2.73 -10.69 -9.69
C GLN A 196 -1.39 -10.22 -10.24
N ALA A 197 -0.45 -11.15 -10.42
CA ALA A 197 0.87 -10.84 -10.98
C ALA A 197 0.72 -10.08 -12.31
N GLY A 198 1.27 -8.86 -12.38
CA GLY A 198 1.28 -8.02 -13.59
C GLY A 198 0.16 -6.99 -13.75
N LYS A 199 -0.77 -6.83 -12.77
CA LYS A 199 -1.86 -5.84 -12.84
C LYS A 199 -1.72 -4.82 -11.70
N GLN A 200 -1.63 -3.53 -12.02
CA GLN A 200 -1.45 -2.45 -11.04
C GLN A 200 -2.43 -1.32 -11.29
N THR A 201 -3.16 -0.90 -10.25
CA THR A 201 -3.89 0.37 -10.26
C THR A 201 -3.88 1.01 -8.87
N VAL A 202 -3.08 2.05 -8.69
CA VAL A 202 -3.31 3.04 -7.61
C VAL A 202 -4.26 4.08 -8.20
N LYS A 203 -5.45 4.24 -7.64
CA LYS A 203 -6.39 5.29 -8.08
C LYS A 203 -6.22 6.51 -7.17
N ASN A 204 -5.53 7.52 -7.68
CA ASN A 204 -5.38 8.81 -6.96
C ASN A 204 -6.71 9.57 -6.92
N CYS A 205 -6.96 10.31 -5.83
CA CYS A 205 -8.15 11.14 -5.63
C CYS A 205 -8.38 12.24 -6.69
N ASP A 206 -7.37 12.57 -7.52
CA ASP A 206 -7.45 13.67 -8.51
C ASP A 206 -8.15 13.31 -9.83
N GLN A 207 -8.42 12.03 -10.10
CA GLN A 207 -8.91 11.57 -11.40
C GLN A 207 -10.35 12.05 -11.74
N GLY A 208 -11.09 12.60 -10.77
CA GLY A 208 -12.41 13.19 -10.99
C GLY A 208 -12.38 14.56 -11.69
N ILE A 209 -11.31 15.33 -11.54
CA ILE A 209 -11.26 16.73 -12.01
C ILE A 209 -10.96 16.80 -13.52
N GLN A 210 -10.10 15.91 -14.02
CA GLN A 210 -9.63 15.95 -15.40
C GLN A 210 -10.73 15.54 -16.40
N ALA A 211 -11.60 14.59 -16.04
CA ALA A 211 -12.73 14.16 -16.86
C ALA A 211 -13.82 15.24 -17.01
N GLN A 212 -14.12 16.00 -15.93
CA GLN A 212 -15.06 17.12 -16.00
C GLN A 212 -14.56 18.25 -16.91
N SER A 213 -13.26 18.53 -16.91
CA SER A 213 -12.66 19.59 -17.74
C SER A 213 -12.84 19.33 -19.25
N TYR A 214 -12.65 18.09 -19.72
CA TYR A 214 -12.82 17.76 -21.15
C TYR A 214 -14.28 17.81 -21.60
N LEU A 215 -15.21 17.45 -20.72
CA LEU A 215 -16.65 17.48 -21.00
C LEU A 215 -17.15 18.93 -21.19
N ILE A 216 -16.69 19.85 -20.32
CA ILE A 216 -17.01 21.28 -20.43
C ILE A 216 -16.40 21.87 -21.70
N LEU A 217 -15.14 21.54 -22.02
CA LEU A 217 -14.48 22.03 -23.24
C LEU A 217 -15.21 21.56 -24.50
N GLY A 218 -15.65 20.30 -24.54
CA GLY A 218 -16.43 19.74 -25.65
C GLY A 218 -17.77 20.46 -25.86
N LEU A 219 -18.49 20.77 -24.79
CA LEU A 219 -19.76 21.51 -24.85
C LEU A 219 -19.56 22.95 -25.35
N VAL A 220 -18.50 23.63 -24.93
CA VAL A 220 -18.17 24.98 -25.39
C VAL A 220 -17.86 24.99 -26.89
N ILE A 221 -17.07 24.03 -27.37
CA ILE A 221 -16.75 23.91 -28.80
C ILE A 221 -18.03 23.64 -29.61
N ALA A 222 -18.88 22.72 -29.18
CA ALA A 222 -20.15 22.42 -29.85
C ALA A 222 -21.06 23.66 -29.94
N PHE A 223 -21.16 24.45 -28.86
CA PHE A 223 -21.93 25.67 -28.83
C PHE A 223 -21.41 26.72 -29.82
N LEU A 224 -20.09 26.90 -29.91
CA LEU A 224 -19.45 27.82 -30.87
C LEU A 224 -19.75 27.42 -32.33
N PHE A 225 -19.74 26.12 -32.65
CA PHE A 225 -20.11 25.64 -33.99
C PHE A 225 -21.59 25.90 -34.32
N ILE A 226 -22.49 25.70 -33.36
CA ILE A 226 -23.92 26.01 -33.53
C ILE A 226 -24.12 27.52 -33.75
N LEU A 227 -23.43 28.35 -32.97
CA LEU A 227 -23.51 29.80 -33.10
C LEU A 227 -22.99 30.27 -34.46
N LEU A 228 -21.84 29.74 -34.89
CA LEU A 228 -21.23 30.08 -36.18
C LEU A 228 -22.13 29.67 -37.35
N SER A 229 -22.67 28.45 -37.32
CA SER A 229 -23.59 27.95 -38.36
C SER A 229 -24.89 28.78 -38.41
N TYR A 230 -25.42 29.19 -37.26
CA TYR A 230 -26.56 30.11 -37.19
C TYR A 230 -26.24 31.48 -37.80
N LEU A 231 -25.09 32.07 -37.48
CA LEU A 231 -24.66 33.37 -38.02
C LEU A 231 -24.44 33.31 -39.55
N LEU A 232 -23.84 32.23 -40.05
CA LEU A 232 -23.66 32.01 -41.50
C LEU A 232 -25.01 31.87 -42.21
N ARG A 233 -25.97 31.15 -41.62
CA ARG A 233 -27.32 31.00 -42.17
C ARG A 233 -28.07 32.33 -42.18
N LYS A 234 -27.97 33.12 -41.11
CA LYS A 234 -28.55 34.47 -41.01
C LYS A 234 -27.96 35.42 -42.06
N LYS A 235 -26.64 35.39 -42.28
CA LYS A 235 -25.96 36.18 -43.31
C LYS A 235 -26.43 35.80 -44.73
N LYS A 236 -26.61 34.51 -45.02
CA LYS A 236 -27.13 34.03 -46.30
C LYS A 236 -28.57 34.52 -46.57
N ILE A 237 -29.43 34.49 -45.56
CA ILE A 237 -30.82 35.00 -45.66
C ILE A 237 -30.84 36.52 -45.89
N LYS A 238 -30.00 37.29 -45.18
CA LYS A 238 -29.91 38.74 -45.38
C LYS A 238 -29.43 39.09 -46.80
N ASN A 239 -28.43 38.37 -47.32
CA ASN A 239 -27.92 38.58 -48.68
C ASN A 239 -28.93 38.20 -49.78
N GLN A 240 -29.83 37.25 -49.53
CA GLN A 240 -30.92 36.93 -50.45
C GLN A 240 -32.03 37.99 -50.47
N LYS A 241 -32.30 38.65 -49.33
CA LYS A 241 -33.29 39.74 -49.25
C LYS A 241 -32.83 41.05 -49.88
N MET A 242 -31.52 41.30 -50.01
CA MET A 242 -31.01 42.51 -50.68
C MET A 242 -30.81 42.37 -52.20
N LYS A 243 -31.11 41.20 -52.77
CA LYS A 243 -31.04 40.92 -54.22
C LYS A 243 -32.43 40.87 -54.89
N LYS A 244 -33.49 41.17 -54.14
CA LYS A 244 -34.85 41.44 -54.63
C LYS A 244 -35.13 42.91 -54.40
#